data_AF-A0A094FET5-F1
#
_entry.id   AF-A0A094FET5-F1
#
_cell.length_a   1.000
_cell.length_b   1.000
_cell.length_c   1.000
_cell.angle_alpha   90.00
_cell.angle_beta   90.00
_cell.angle_gamma   90.00
#
_symmetry.space_group_name_H-M   'P 1'
#
loop_
_entity.id
_entity.type
_entity.pdbx_description
1 polymer ?
#
loop_
_entity_poly.entity_id
_entity_poly.type
_entity_poly.pdbx_seq_one_letter_code
_entity_poly.pdbx_strand_id
1 'polypeptide(L)'
;MTELSPREKTSPQSPSTAAHVNQNDSSEGAIVDFDGAADPANPLNWSFSRKVVTSGLYSLTSLGSVWASTAYAPANSKVADDFNVSPEVAIIGTSLLLLGWGFGPLLWAPLSEVYGRKWPVLIAFFISVVMSFGTATAKDIQTVLITRFFTGFFGAAPITTTGGVYVDIWDASQRGNAIVGYTLAVCGGPALGPVVGGAIIHSGTNWRWTEYTTGILQVCILIPGVIFIEESYVPTILVKKARRLRQNTGNWALHAEWEESTVSVKALAIKFGLRPLQML
;
A
#
# COMPACT_ATOMS: atom_id res chain seq x y z
N MET A 1 65.97 -15.34 -45.68
CA MET A 1 65.85 -14.66 -44.38
C MET A 1 64.38 -14.30 -44.22
N THR A 2 63.62 -15.09 -43.46
CA THR A 2 62.43 -14.71 -42.66
C THR A 2 61.97 -15.99 -41.95
N GLU A 3 61.99 -15.95 -40.63
CA GLU A 3 61.74 -17.07 -39.71
C GLU A 3 60.26 -17.46 -39.63
N LEU A 4 60.03 -18.74 -39.28
CA LEU A 4 58.76 -19.31 -38.84
C LEU A 4 58.54 -19.02 -37.34
N SER A 5 57.32 -18.66 -36.95
CA SER A 5 56.85 -18.67 -35.56
C SER A 5 55.52 -19.45 -35.44
N PRO A 6 55.26 -20.20 -34.34
CA PRO A 6 54.28 -21.29 -34.33
C PRO A 6 52.86 -20.86 -33.89
N ARG A 7 51.87 -21.63 -34.37
CA ARG A 7 50.45 -21.54 -34.05
C ARG A 7 50.17 -21.89 -32.58
N GLU A 8 49.49 -21.00 -31.86
CA GLU A 8 48.90 -21.26 -30.55
C GLU A 8 47.40 -21.60 -30.70
N LYS A 9 46.95 -22.68 -30.06
CA LYS A 9 45.58 -23.20 -30.09
C LYS A 9 44.70 -22.42 -29.10
N THR A 10 43.62 -21.81 -29.57
CA THR A 10 42.55 -21.28 -28.71
C THR A 10 41.37 -22.24 -28.63
N SER A 11 41.07 -22.70 -27.41
CA SER A 11 39.81 -23.38 -27.06
C SER A 11 38.67 -22.37 -26.85
N PRO A 12 37.39 -22.74 -27.03
CA PRO A 12 36.27 -21.80 -26.97
C PRO A 12 35.83 -21.54 -25.52
N GLN A 13 35.69 -20.26 -25.15
CA GLN A 13 35.00 -19.83 -23.92
C GLN A 13 33.58 -19.36 -24.26
N SER A 14 32.61 -19.93 -23.57
CA SER A 14 31.19 -19.57 -23.55
C SER A 14 30.92 -18.40 -22.56
N PRO A 15 29.77 -17.70 -22.65
CA PRO A 15 29.65 -16.30 -22.29
C PRO A 15 29.37 -16.09 -20.80
N SER A 16 30.17 -15.26 -20.12
CA SER A 16 29.80 -14.71 -18.81
C SER A 16 29.12 -13.35 -19.01
N THR A 17 27.85 -13.27 -18.63
CA THR A 17 27.10 -12.02 -18.48
C THR A 17 27.74 -11.16 -17.39
N ALA A 18 28.70 -10.32 -17.78
CA ALA A 18 29.25 -9.28 -16.92
C ALA A 18 28.33 -8.05 -17.02
N ALA A 19 27.68 -7.70 -15.90
CA ALA A 19 27.03 -6.41 -15.75
C ALA A 19 28.07 -5.31 -15.91
N HIS A 20 27.80 -4.33 -16.77
CA HIS A 20 28.67 -3.17 -16.97
C HIS A 20 28.70 -2.33 -15.69
N VAL A 21 29.79 -2.45 -14.93
CA VAL A 21 30.12 -1.49 -13.88
C VAL A 21 30.85 -0.34 -14.57
N ASN A 22 30.21 0.83 -14.68
CA ASN A 22 30.88 2.05 -15.09
C ASN A 22 31.90 2.44 -14.01
N GLN A 23 33.16 2.08 -14.23
CA GLN A 23 34.30 2.58 -13.47
C GLN A 23 34.76 3.89 -14.10
N ASN A 24 34.19 5.03 -13.66
CA ASN A 24 34.79 6.37 -13.77
C ASN A 24 33.95 7.35 -12.94
N ASP A 25 34.30 7.54 -11.67
CA ASP A 25 34.49 8.84 -10.99
C ASP A 25 34.43 8.68 -9.46
N SER A 26 35.49 9.13 -8.80
CA SER A 26 35.86 8.78 -7.42
C SER A 26 35.13 9.58 -6.32
N SER A 27 33.95 10.13 -6.62
CA SER A 27 32.98 10.60 -5.63
C SER A 27 31.51 10.48 -6.07
N GLU A 28 31.24 10.12 -7.33
CA GLU A 28 29.91 9.81 -7.88
C GLU A 28 29.70 8.28 -8.08
N GLY A 29 30.77 7.48 -8.07
CA GLY A 29 30.74 6.04 -8.36
C GLY A 29 30.18 5.11 -7.26
N ALA A 30 29.54 5.66 -6.22
CA ALA A 30 28.97 4.90 -5.11
C ALA A 30 27.43 4.85 -5.14
N ILE A 31 26.78 5.70 -5.93
CA ILE A 31 25.32 5.78 -5.97
C ILE A 31 24.77 4.71 -6.92
N VAL A 32 23.88 3.87 -6.41
CA VAL A 32 23.25 2.79 -7.16
C VAL A 32 21.97 3.28 -7.80
N ASP A 33 21.94 3.27 -9.14
CA ASP A 33 20.76 3.55 -9.96
C ASP A 33 20.37 2.31 -10.81
N PHE A 34 19.31 2.43 -11.61
CA PHE A 34 18.92 1.42 -12.60
C PHE A 34 19.97 1.24 -13.69
N ASP A 35 20.06 0.04 -14.26
CA ASP A 35 21.10 -0.31 -15.26
C ASP A 35 20.81 0.29 -16.65
N GLY A 36 19.76 1.11 -16.78
CA GLY A 36 19.34 1.82 -17.98
C GLY A 36 17.85 2.14 -18.01
N ALA A 37 17.41 2.88 -19.04
CA ALA A 37 16.01 3.31 -19.17
C ALA A 37 14.99 2.16 -19.29
N ALA A 38 15.44 0.98 -19.73
CA ALA A 38 14.62 -0.23 -19.91
C ALA A 38 14.79 -1.27 -18.78
N ASP A 39 15.37 -0.90 -17.63
CA ASP A 39 15.58 -1.82 -16.51
C ASP A 39 14.23 -2.43 -16.04
N PRO A 40 14.06 -3.77 -16.02
CA PRO A 40 12.85 -4.43 -15.55
C PRO A 40 12.54 -4.21 -14.06
N ALA A 41 13.53 -3.76 -13.27
CA ALA A 41 13.35 -3.40 -11.88
C ALA A 41 12.59 -2.08 -11.72
N ASN A 42 12.59 -1.22 -12.74
CA ASN A 42 11.80 0.01 -12.74
C ASN A 42 10.30 -0.32 -12.89
N PRO A 43 9.44 0.10 -11.95
CA PRO A 43 7.99 -0.13 -12.00
C PRO A 43 7.29 0.40 -13.25
N LEU A 44 7.83 1.45 -13.88
CA LEU A 44 7.33 1.97 -15.15
C LEU A 44 7.51 0.97 -16.31
N ASN A 45 8.51 0.08 -16.24
CA ASN A 45 8.79 -0.91 -17.28
C ASN A 45 8.11 -2.27 -17.03
N TRP A 46 7.28 -2.39 -15.99
CA TRP A 46 6.57 -3.62 -15.70
C TRP A 46 5.61 -4.03 -16.83
N SER A 47 5.41 -5.34 -16.99
CA SER A 47 4.42 -5.85 -17.93
C SER A 47 3.02 -5.33 -17.57
N PHE A 48 2.18 -5.11 -18.60
CA PHE A 48 0.85 -4.56 -18.40
C PHE A 48 0.01 -5.37 -17.40
N SER A 49 0.07 -6.71 -17.46
CA SER A 49 -0.62 -7.60 -16.52
C SER A 49 -0.17 -7.36 -15.07
N ARG A 50 1.13 -7.15 -14.84
CA ARG A 50 1.68 -6.88 -13.51
C ARG A 50 1.20 -5.54 -12.97
N LYS A 51 1.15 -4.50 -13.83
CA LYS A 51 0.57 -3.19 -13.50
C LYS A 51 -0.91 -3.30 -13.14
N VAL A 52 -1.70 -4.02 -13.94
CA VAL A 52 -3.14 -4.23 -13.71
C VAL A 52 -3.40 -5.01 -12.42
N VAL A 53 -2.69 -6.11 -12.17
CA VAL A 53 -2.85 -6.89 -10.94
C VAL A 53 -2.49 -6.07 -9.71
N THR A 54 -1.35 -5.36 -9.73
CA THR A 54 -0.91 -4.54 -8.60
C THR A 54 -1.91 -3.41 -8.33
N SER A 55 -2.26 -2.63 -9.35
CA SER A 55 -3.20 -1.52 -9.23
C SER A 55 -4.61 -1.95 -8.84
N GLY A 56 -5.08 -3.08 -9.37
CA GLY A 56 -6.36 -3.69 -9.01
C GLY A 56 -6.39 -4.14 -7.55
N LEU A 57 -5.32 -4.76 -7.03
CA LEU A 57 -5.26 -5.17 -5.63
C LEU A 57 -5.25 -3.98 -4.67
N TYR A 58 -4.50 -2.91 -4.99
CA TYR A 58 -4.59 -1.66 -4.21
C TYR A 58 -5.99 -1.06 -4.25
N SER A 59 -6.63 -1.05 -5.43
CA SER A 59 -8.03 -0.61 -5.56
C SER A 59 -8.99 -1.43 -4.68
N LEU A 60 -8.80 -2.75 -4.62
CA LEU A 60 -9.59 -3.62 -3.76
C LEU A 60 -9.32 -3.34 -2.28
N THR A 61 -8.10 -3.06 -1.85
CA THR A 61 -7.84 -2.68 -0.44
C THR A 61 -8.54 -1.37 -0.06
N SER A 62 -8.60 -0.40 -0.97
CA SER A 62 -9.40 0.82 -0.78
C SER A 62 -10.89 0.51 -0.74
N LEU A 63 -11.40 -0.33 -1.64
CA LEU A 63 -12.80 -0.79 -1.63
C LEU A 63 -13.14 -1.46 -0.29
N GLY A 64 -12.33 -2.40 0.18
CA GLY A 64 -12.55 -3.10 1.44
C GLY A 64 -12.50 -2.16 2.66
N SER A 65 -11.72 -1.09 2.57
CA SER A 65 -11.73 -0.02 3.59
C SER A 65 -13.04 0.75 3.52
N VAL A 66 -13.44 1.23 2.33
CA VAL A 66 -14.68 2.00 2.17
C VAL A 66 -15.93 1.19 2.55
N TRP A 67 -15.95 -0.08 2.18
CA TRP A 67 -16.98 -1.03 2.55
C TRP A 67 -17.24 -1.09 4.07
N ALA A 68 -16.18 -1.04 4.88
CA ALA A 68 -16.30 -1.16 6.34
C ALA A 68 -17.12 -0.03 6.97
N SER A 69 -17.18 1.15 6.34
CA SER A 69 -18.02 2.24 6.82
C SER A 69 -19.49 2.03 6.45
N THR A 70 -19.74 1.61 5.21
CA THR A 70 -21.07 1.61 4.61
C THR A 70 -21.87 0.34 4.89
N ALA A 71 -21.23 -0.80 5.06
CA ALA A 71 -21.88 -2.06 5.43
C ALA A 71 -22.37 -2.07 6.89
N TYR A 72 -21.74 -1.29 7.77
CA TYR A 72 -22.13 -1.15 9.17
C TYR A 72 -23.35 -0.22 9.35
N ALA A 73 -23.49 0.81 8.52
CA ALA A 73 -24.51 1.85 8.73
C ALA A 73 -25.97 1.35 8.89
N PRO A 74 -26.45 0.35 8.11
CA PRO A 74 -27.79 -0.21 8.30
C PRO A 74 -28.00 -0.90 9.66
N ALA A 75 -26.92 -1.27 10.33
CA ALA A 75 -26.94 -1.97 11.61
C ALA A 75 -27.06 -1.03 12.82
N ASN A 76 -26.93 0.29 12.64
CA ASN A 76 -26.89 1.27 13.74
C ASN A 76 -28.10 1.17 14.68
N SER A 77 -29.32 0.98 14.16
CA SER A 77 -30.51 0.81 14.99
C SER A 77 -30.43 -0.45 15.85
N LYS A 78 -29.97 -1.57 15.28
CA LYS A 78 -29.79 -2.83 16.00
C LYS A 78 -28.68 -2.77 17.04
N VAL A 79 -27.62 -2.01 16.77
CA VAL A 79 -26.54 -1.74 17.74
C VAL A 79 -27.08 -0.93 18.92
N ALA A 80 -27.91 0.08 18.66
CA ALA A 80 -28.54 0.88 19.72
C ALA A 80 -29.41 0.00 20.64
N ASP A 81 -30.23 -0.87 20.05
CA ASP A 81 -31.09 -1.82 20.77
C ASP A 81 -30.26 -2.82 21.61
N ASP A 82 -29.23 -3.44 21.01
CA ASP A 82 -28.44 -4.51 21.64
C ASP A 82 -27.60 -4.01 22.83
N PHE A 83 -27.13 -2.76 22.78
CA PHE A 83 -26.37 -2.15 23.88
C PHE A 83 -27.21 -1.23 24.78
N ASN A 84 -28.52 -1.10 24.51
CA ASN A 84 -29.43 -0.22 25.24
C ASN A 84 -28.91 1.24 25.35
N VAL A 85 -28.45 1.77 24.21
CA VAL A 85 -27.94 3.14 24.08
C VAL A 85 -28.83 3.96 23.15
N SER A 86 -28.69 5.29 23.16
CA SER A 86 -29.45 6.13 22.24
C SER A 86 -29.00 5.92 20.78
N PRO A 87 -29.88 6.14 19.80
CA PRO A 87 -29.54 6.03 18.37
C PRO A 87 -28.34 6.91 17.98
N GLU A 88 -28.20 8.08 18.61
CA GLU A 88 -27.08 8.99 18.40
C GLU A 88 -25.75 8.33 18.76
N VAL A 89 -25.69 7.60 19.88
CA VAL A 89 -24.48 6.89 20.32
C VAL A 89 -24.10 5.79 19.34
N ALA A 90 -25.07 5.06 18.79
CA ALA A 90 -24.79 4.04 17.79
C ALA A 90 -24.25 4.63 16.47
N ILE A 91 -24.79 5.79 16.04
CA ILE A 91 -24.30 6.53 14.87
C ILE A 91 -22.86 7.00 15.04
N ILE A 92 -22.43 7.34 16.28
CA ILE A 92 -21.03 7.71 16.57
C ILE A 92 -20.08 6.59 16.13
N GLY A 93 -20.48 5.32 16.13
CA GLY A 93 -19.65 4.22 15.62
C GLY A 93 -19.31 4.34 14.12
N THR A 94 -20.22 4.86 13.31
CA THR A 94 -19.92 5.18 11.90
C THR A 94 -19.06 6.44 11.81
N SER A 95 -19.41 7.47 12.57
CA SER A 95 -18.70 8.76 12.57
C SER A 95 -17.24 8.64 13.00
N LEU A 96 -16.94 7.81 14.02
CA LEU A 96 -15.58 7.58 14.50
C LEU A 96 -14.71 6.86 13.48
N LEU A 97 -15.28 5.94 12.68
CA LEU A 97 -14.54 5.34 11.58
C LEU A 97 -14.14 6.42 10.56
N LEU A 98 -15.07 7.28 10.16
CA LEU A 98 -14.78 8.38 9.22
C LEU A 98 -13.80 9.39 9.82
N LEU A 99 -13.88 9.64 11.14
CA LEU A 99 -12.90 10.46 11.85
C LEU A 99 -11.50 9.83 11.80
N GLY A 100 -11.41 8.51 11.98
CA GLY A 100 -10.18 7.75 11.79
C GLY A 100 -9.62 7.93 10.38
N TRP A 101 -10.46 7.89 9.33
CA TRP A 101 -10.03 8.23 7.96
C TRP A 101 -9.55 9.67 7.81
N GLY A 102 -10.10 10.62 8.54
CA GLY A 102 -9.62 12.01 8.53
C GLY A 102 -8.19 12.14 9.06
N PHE A 103 -7.86 11.41 10.13
CA PHE A 103 -6.52 11.47 10.74
C PHE A 103 -5.50 10.54 10.08
N GLY A 104 -5.94 9.42 9.50
CA GLY A 104 -5.07 8.41 8.90
C GLY A 104 -4.05 8.96 7.90
N PRO A 105 -4.44 9.80 6.90
CA PRO A 105 -3.54 10.34 5.90
C PRO A 105 -2.33 11.08 6.48
N LEU A 106 -2.49 11.73 7.65
CA LEU A 106 -1.40 12.45 8.33
C LEU A 106 -0.23 11.53 8.71
N LEU A 107 -0.52 10.25 8.97
CA LEU A 107 0.49 9.24 9.27
C LEU A 107 0.86 8.43 8.03
N TRP A 108 -0.12 7.94 7.28
CA TRP A 108 0.13 6.96 6.23
C TRP A 108 0.74 7.53 4.96
N ALA A 109 0.42 8.78 4.59
CA ALA A 109 1.06 9.45 3.45
C ALA A 109 2.59 9.50 3.62
N PRO A 110 3.14 10.13 4.69
CA PRO A 110 4.59 10.19 4.86
C PRO A 110 5.23 8.82 5.10
N LEU A 111 4.54 7.91 5.80
CA LEU A 111 5.07 6.57 6.04
C LEU A 111 5.26 5.80 4.72
N SER A 112 4.34 5.98 3.76
CA SER A 112 4.45 5.36 2.44
C SER A 112 5.58 5.92 1.56
N GLU A 113 6.02 7.16 1.82
CA GLU A 113 7.14 7.79 1.12
C GLU A 113 8.49 7.42 1.75
N VAL A 114 8.53 7.00 3.02
CA VAL A 114 9.79 6.59 3.67
C VAL A 114 10.04 5.11 3.55
N TYR A 115 9.02 4.30 3.84
CA TYR A 115 9.16 2.86 3.99
C TYR A 115 8.66 2.06 2.78
N GLY A 116 8.31 2.75 1.70
CA GLY A 116 7.73 2.18 0.48
C GLY A 116 6.21 2.06 0.54
N ARG A 117 5.60 1.62 -0.57
CA ARG A 117 4.13 1.55 -0.70
C ARG A 117 3.55 0.28 -0.10
N LYS A 118 4.23 -0.86 -0.24
CA LYS A 118 3.64 -2.19 0.05
C LYS A 118 3.37 -2.41 1.54
N TRP A 119 4.41 -2.38 2.36
CA TRP A 119 4.31 -2.83 3.76
C TRP A 119 3.51 -1.87 4.65
N PRO A 120 3.69 -0.53 4.56
CA PRO A 120 2.86 0.40 5.33
C PRO A 120 1.36 0.22 5.08
N VAL A 121 0.97 -0.05 3.82
CA VAL A 121 -0.45 -0.28 3.47
C VAL A 121 -0.94 -1.63 3.97
N LEU A 122 -0.22 -2.72 3.70
CA LEU A 122 -0.70 -4.07 4.05
C LEU A 122 -0.73 -4.32 5.55
N ILE A 123 0.24 -3.80 6.32
CA ILE A 123 0.25 -3.92 7.77
C ILE A 123 -0.91 -3.14 8.38
N ALA A 124 -1.13 -1.89 7.93
CA ALA A 124 -2.27 -1.11 8.39
C ALA A 124 -3.60 -1.79 8.00
N PHE A 125 -3.74 -2.26 6.77
CA PHE A 125 -4.95 -2.96 6.32
C PHE A 125 -5.21 -4.25 7.13
N PHE A 126 -4.15 -5.00 7.49
CA PHE A 126 -4.27 -6.13 8.41
C PHE A 126 -4.76 -5.72 9.80
N ILE A 127 -4.23 -4.62 10.36
CA ILE A 127 -4.73 -4.12 11.65
C ILE A 127 -6.20 -3.71 11.53
N SER A 128 -6.60 -3.07 10.43
CA SER A 128 -8.01 -2.77 10.15
C SER A 128 -8.88 -4.03 10.14
N VAL A 129 -8.43 -5.11 9.51
CA VAL A 129 -9.13 -6.42 9.53
C VAL A 129 -9.35 -6.90 10.96
N VAL A 130 -8.29 -6.88 11.77
CA VAL A 130 -8.35 -7.32 13.18
C VAL A 130 -9.34 -6.46 13.96
N MET A 131 -9.35 -5.14 13.74
CA MET A 131 -10.29 -4.22 14.40
C MET A 131 -11.74 -4.41 13.94
N SER A 132 -11.98 -4.78 12.67
CA SER A 132 -13.32 -5.19 12.19
C SER A 132 -13.83 -6.41 12.97
N PHE A 133 -13.01 -7.45 13.14
CA PHE A 133 -13.36 -8.61 13.96
C PHE A 133 -13.49 -8.27 15.46
N GLY A 134 -12.67 -7.35 15.96
CA GLY A 134 -12.80 -6.80 17.31
C GLY A 134 -14.14 -6.12 17.53
N THR A 135 -14.62 -5.36 16.54
CA THR A 135 -15.95 -4.74 16.56
C THR A 135 -17.05 -5.80 16.58
N ALA A 136 -16.93 -6.84 15.75
CA ALA A 136 -17.89 -7.94 15.70
C ALA A 136 -18.00 -8.73 17.02
N THR A 137 -16.92 -8.78 17.80
CA THR A 137 -16.84 -9.54 19.07
C THR A 137 -17.03 -8.67 20.32
N ALA A 138 -17.31 -7.38 20.13
CA ALA A 138 -17.47 -6.43 21.21
C ALA A 138 -18.66 -6.79 22.14
N LYS A 139 -18.41 -6.64 23.44
CA LYS A 139 -19.39 -6.90 24.53
C LYS A 139 -19.99 -5.63 25.12
N ASP A 140 -19.45 -4.48 24.74
CA ASP A 140 -19.87 -3.17 25.20
C ASP A 140 -19.72 -2.15 24.05
N ILE A 141 -20.47 -1.05 24.16
CA ILE A 141 -20.47 0.00 23.15
C ILE A 141 -19.13 0.72 23.05
N GLN A 142 -18.37 0.86 24.15
CA GLN A 142 -17.10 1.59 24.14
C GLN A 142 -16.07 0.85 23.29
N THR A 143 -16.02 -0.47 23.42
CA THR A 143 -15.21 -1.35 22.57
C THR A 143 -15.58 -1.16 21.11
N VAL A 144 -16.87 -1.16 20.75
CA VAL A 144 -17.33 -0.87 19.37
C VAL A 144 -16.79 0.49 18.91
N LEU A 145 -16.99 1.55 19.67
CA LEU A 145 -16.56 2.89 19.28
C LEU A 145 -15.04 2.99 19.07
N ILE A 146 -14.24 2.41 19.97
CA ILE A 146 -12.78 2.41 19.89
C ILE A 146 -12.29 1.60 18.70
N THR A 147 -12.78 0.37 18.54
CA THR A 147 -12.36 -0.48 17.42
C THR A 147 -12.76 0.14 16.09
N ARG A 148 -13.94 0.76 16.00
CA ARG A 148 -14.40 1.49 14.79
C ARG A 148 -13.48 2.64 14.41
N PHE A 149 -13.03 3.44 15.38
CA PHE A 149 -12.04 4.49 15.13
C PHE A 149 -10.76 3.90 14.52
N PHE A 150 -10.22 2.83 15.12
CA PHE A 150 -8.99 2.22 14.64
C PHE A 150 -9.17 1.47 13.30
N THR A 151 -10.30 0.80 13.06
CA THR A 151 -10.66 0.26 11.73
C THR A 151 -10.58 1.36 10.67
N GLY A 152 -11.13 2.54 10.97
CA GLY A 152 -10.99 3.72 10.11
C GLY A 152 -9.55 4.15 9.97
N PHE A 153 -8.89 4.48 11.08
CA PHE A 153 -7.53 5.02 11.08
C PHE A 153 -6.56 4.17 10.26
N PHE A 154 -6.56 2.85 10.46
CA PHE A 154 -5.69 1.93 9.72
C PHE A 154 -6.21 1.63 8.30
N GLY A 155 -7.54 1.58 8.09
CA GLY A 155 -8.15 1.45 6.77
C GLY A 155 -7.94 2.66 5.85
N ALA A 156 -7.51 3.80 6.40
CA ALA A 156 -7.15 4.98 5.59
C ALA A 156 -5.88 4.76 4.75
N ALA A 157 -4.95 3.92 5.22
CA ALA A 157 -3.64 3.71 4.60
C ALA A 157 -3.70 3.34 3.10
N PRO A 158 -4.51 2.34 2.67
CA PRO A 158 -4.66 2.03 1.25
C PRO A 158 -5.27 3.19 0.46
N ILE A 159 -6.26 3.89 1.00
CA ILE A 159 -6.94 5.01 0.32
C ILE A 159 -5.94 6.13 0.03
N THR A 160 -5.13 6.49 1.02
CA THR A 160 -4.12 7.56 0.90
C THR A 160 -2.98 7.17 -0.04
N THR A 161 -2.52 5.92 0.00
CA THR A 161 -1.30 5.50 -0.68
C THR A 161 -1.53 5.08 -2.13
N THR A 162 -2.74 4.63 -2.47
CA THR A 162 -3.05 4.10 -3.81
C THR A 162 -2.76 5.13 -4.91
N GLY A 163 -3.05 6.42 -4.70
CA GLY A 163 -2.72 7.45 -5.67
C GLY A 163 -1.23 7.50 -6.02
N GLY A 164 -0.35 7.37 -5.02
CA GLY A 164 1.10 7.30 -5.21
C GLY A 164 1.52 6.07 -6.00
N VAL A 165 0.97 4.90 -5.69
CA VAL A 165 1.24 3.65 -6.43
C VAL A 165 0.91 3.80 -7.92
N TYR A 166 -0.20 4.46 -8.23
CA TYR A 166 -0.60 4.67 -9.63
C TYR A 166 0.35 5.60 -10.38
N VAL A 167 0.91 6.59 -9.69
CA VAL A 167 1.97 7.44 -10.24
C VAL A 167 3.27 6.66 -10.44
N ASP A 168 3.59 5.75 -9.51
CA ASP A 168 4.82 4.97 -9.54
C ASP A 168 4.84 3.93 -10.69
N ILE A 169 3.70 3.37 -11.10
CA ILE A 169 3.63 2.25 -12.07
C ILE A 169 3.07 2.61 -13.45
N TRP A 170 2.24 3.66 -13.57
CA TRP A 170 1.58 4.02 -14.83
C TRP A 170 2.17 5.29 -15.45
N ASP A 171 2.45 5.22 -16.75
CA ASP A 171 2.82 6.39 -17.55
C ASP A 171 1.70 7.43 -17.56
N ALA A 172 2.08 8.71 -17.66
CA ALA A 172 1.14 9.83 -17.60
C ALA A 172 0.00 9.73 -18.63
N SER A 173 0.26 9.15 -19.81
CA SER A 173 -0.73 8.95 -20.88
C SER A 173 -1.79 7.88 -20.56
N GLN A 174 -1.45 6.87 -19.75
CA GLN A 174 -2.32 5.73 -19.43
C GLN A 174 -2.91 5.81 -18.01
N ARG A 175 -2.26 6.59 -17.13
CA ARG A 175 -2.63 6.72 -15.71
C ARG A 175 -4.07 7.17 -15.51
N GLY A 176 -4.59 8.04 -16.38
CA GLY A 176 -6.00 8.47 -16.33
C GLY A 176 -6.97 7.28 -16.42
N ASN A 177 -6.75 6.38 -17.38
CA ASN A 177 -7.60 5.19 -17.57
C ASN A 177 -7.51 4.25 -16.37
N ALA A 178 -6.31 4.07 -15.82
CA ALA A 178 -6.13 3.26 -14.62
C ALA A 178 -6.90 3.85 -13.43
N ILE A 179 -6.83 5.17 -13.23
CA ILE A 179 -7.55 5.88 -12.15
C ILE A 179 -9.07 5.72 -12.30
N VAL A 180 -9.62 5.67 -13.52
CA VAL A 180 -11.04 5.39 -13.72
C VAL A 180 -11.42 4.02 -13.11
N GLY A 181 -10.59 3.00 -13.33
CA GLY A 181 -10.80 1.69 -12.70
C GLY A 181 -10.74 1.74 -11.16
N TYR A 182 -9.82 2.54 -10.61
CA TYR A 182 -9.75 2.79 -9.16
C TYR A 182 -11.04 3.44 -8.64
N THR A 183 -11.54 4.48 -9.32
CA THR A 183 -12.77 5.18 -8.94
C THR A 183 -13.97 4.23 -8.93
N LEU A 184 -14.08 3.32 -9.91
CA LEU A 184 -15.13 2.31 -9.92
C LEU A 184 -15.08 1.41 -8.68
N ALA A 185 -13.89 0.98 -8.26
CA ALA A 185 -13.73 0.16 -7.05
C ALA A 185 -14.12 0.94 -5.79
N VAL A 186 -13.67 2.20 -5.66
CA VAL A 186 -14.00 3.05 -4.51
C VAL A 186 -15.49 3.39 -4.45
N CYS A 187 -16.13 3.70 -5.58
CA CYS A 187 -17.57 3.92 -5.66
C CYS A 187 -18.38 2.64 -5.42
N GLY A 188 -17.83 1.48 -5.74
CA GLY A 188 -18.47 0.18 -5.50
C GLY A 188 -18.71 -0.11 -4.02
N GLY A 189 -17.79 0.30 -3.13
CA GLY A 189 -17.92 0.12 -1.68
C GLY A 189 -19.19 0.75 -1.09
N PRO A 190 -19.44 2.07 -1.29
CA PRO A 190 -20.66 2.73 -0.84
C PRO A 190 -21.92 2.29 -1.57
N ALA A 191 -21.82 1.85 -2.83
CA ALA A 191 -22.98 1.37 -3.58
C ALA A 191 -23.48 0.01 -3.06
N LEU A 192 -22.56 -0.91 -2.77
CA LEU A 192 -22.91 -2.29 -2.40
C LEU A 192 -22.99 -2.51 -0.88
N GLY A 193 -22.20 -1.77 -0.09
CA GLY A 193 -22.11 -1.96 1.36
C GLY A 193 -23.46 -1.86 2.07
N PRO A 194 -24.24 -0.78 1.89
CA PRO A 194 -25.55 -0.65 2.55
C PRO A 194 -26.56 -1.71 2.09
N VAL A 195 -26.48 -2.16 0.84
CA VAL A 195 -27.34 -3.21 0.31
C VAL A 195 -27.08 -4.53 1.02
N VAL A 196 -25.80 -4.92 1.14
CA VAL A 196 -25.42 -6.16 1.83
C VAL A 196 -25.62 -6.04 3.34
N GLY A 197 -25.26 -4.92 3.95
CA GLY A 197 -25.51 -4.65 5.37
C GLY A 197 -27.00 -4.70 5.70
N GLY A 198 -27.84 -4.08 4.88
CA GLY A 198 -29.30 -4.13 5.03
C GLY A 198 -29.84 -5.55 4.87
N ALA A 199 -29.38 -6.31 3.87
CA ALA A 199 -29.77 -7.70 3.67
C ALA A 199 -29.43 -8.58 4.88
N ILE A 200 -28.25 -8.41 5.49
CA ILE A 200 -27.84 -9.12 6.71
C ILE A 200 -28.81 -8.80 7.85
N ILE A 201 -29.15 -7.52 8.07
CA ILE A 201 -30.07 -7.12 9.14
C ILE A 201 -31.50 -7.63 8.87
N HIS A 202 -31.97 -7.58 7.63
CA HIS A 202 -33.30 -8.06 7.26
C HIS A 202 -33.45 -9.58 7.35
N SER A 203 -32.35 -10.34 7.24
CA SER A 203 -32.37 -11.81 7.39
C SER A 203 -32.71 -12.31 8.80
N GLY A 204 -32.82 -11.41 9.79
CA GLY A 204 -33.02 -11.76 11.20
C GLY A 204 -31.72 -12.11 11.94
N THR A 205 -30.58 -11.93 11.29
CA THR A 205 -29.25 -12.23 11.84
C THR A 205 -28.76 -11.10 12.77
N ASN A 206 -27.85 -11.42 13.69
CA ASN A 206 -27.23 -10.45 14.60
C ASN A 206 -26.44 -9.39 13.82
N TRP A 207 -26.49 -8.13 14.25
CA TRP A 207 -25.75 -7.02 13.65
C TRP A 207 -24.25 -7.28 13.51
N ARG A 208 -23.67 -8.09 14.40
CA ARG A 208 -22.25 -8.48 14.37
C ARG A 208 -21.81 -9.10 13.05
N TRP A 209 -22.74 -9.70 12.30
CA TRP A 209 -22.46 -10.28 10.99
C TRP A 209 -22.12 -9.25 9.91
N THR A 210 -22.52 -7.98 10.05
CA THR A 210 -22.06 -6.92 9.15
C THR A 210 -20.55 -6.69 9.28
N GLU A 211 -20.03 -6.77 10.50
CA GLU A 211 -18.60 -6.66 10.80
C GLU A 211 -17.84 -7.96 10.50
N TYR A 212 -18.40 -9.15 10.77
CA TYR A 212 -17.78 -10.41 10.33
C TYR A 212 -17.63 -10.48 8.81
N THR A 213 -18.68 -10.12 8.06
CA THR A 213 -18.64 -10.11 6.59
C THR A 213 -17.62 -9.11 6.07
N THR A 214 -17.53 -7.93 6.70
CA THR A 214 -16.50 -6.93 6.41
C THR A 214 -15.09 -7.48 6.64
N GLY A 215 -14.84 -8.09 7.80
CA GLY A 215 -13.55 -8.69 8.12
C GLY A 215 -13.17 -9.80 7.14
N ILE A 216 -14.11 -10.69 6.80
CA ILE A 216 -13.90 -11.77 5.82
C ILE A 216 -13.55 -11.20 4.44
N LEU A 217 -14.30 -10.21 3.96
CA LEU A 217 -14.02 -9.54 2.69
C LEU A 217 -12.61 -8.93 2.68
N GLN A 218 -12.25 -8.21 3.75
CA GLN A 218 -10.93 -7.61 3.88
C GLN A 218 -9.82 -8.68 3.94
N VAL A 219 -10.02 -9.82 4.60
CA VAL A 219 -9.08 -10.96 4.58
C VAL A 219 -8.91 -11.52 3.16
N CYS A 220 -10.02 -11.72 2.44
CA CYS A 220 -10.00 -12.22 1.06
C CYS A 220 -9.26 -11.29 0.10
N ILE A 221 -9.17 -9.99 0.43
CA ILE A 221 -8.40 -8.99 -0.33
C ILE A 221 -6.94 -8.96 0.15
N LEU A 222 -6.72 -9.03 1.47
CA LEU A 222 -5.40 -8.97 2.09
C LEU A 222 -4.51 -10.14 1.65
N ILE A 223 -5.03 -11.37 1.62
CA ILE A 223 -4.23 -12.57 1.29
C ILE A 223 -3.61 -12.46 -0.13
N PRO A 224 -4.39 -12.20 -1.20
CA PRO A 224 -3.83 -11.91 -2.51
C PRO A 224 -2.92 -10.67 -2.50
N GLY A 225 -3.27 -9.63 -1.73
CA GLY A 225 -2.45 -8.44 -1.58
C GLY A 225 -1.03 -8.76 -1.08
N VAL A 226 -0.90 -9.59 -0.05
CA VAL A 226 0.41 -9.99 0.50
C VAL A 226 1.24 -10.77 -0.53
N ILE A 227 0.59 -11.67 -1.28
CA ILE A 227 1.24 -12.58 -2.22
C ILE A 227 1.64 -11.86 -3.52
N PHE A 228 0.73 -11.09 -4.12
CA PHE A 228 0.88 -10.58 -5.48
C PHE A 228 1.26 -9.10 -5.57
N ILE A 229 1.04 -8.28 -4.53
CA ILE A 229 1.51 -6.89 -4.58
C ILE A 229 3.02 -6.89 -4.46
N GLU A 230 3.68 -6.12 -5.33
CA GLU A 230 5.11 -5.87 -5.25
C GLU A 230 5.39 -4.42 -4.90
N GLU A 231 6.63 -4.16 -4.48
CA GLU A 231 7.03 -2.81 -4.12
C GLU A 231 7.14 -1.95 -5.38
N SER A 232 6.39 -0.85 -5.42
CA SER A 232 6.42 0.12 -6.53
C SER A 232 7.29 1.34 -6.22
N TYR A 233 7.71 1.55 -4.97
CA TYR A 233 8.46 2.74 -4.62
C TYR A 233 9.92 2.65 -5.08
N VAL A 234 10.28 3.42 -6.11
CA VAL A 234 11.62 3.43 -6.73
C VAL A 234 12.75 3.58 -5.71
N PRO A 235 12.72 4.54 -4.76
CA PRO A 235 13.78 4.67 -3.76
C PRO A 235 13.99 3.41 -2.92
N THR A 236 12.91 2.74 -2.50
CA THR A 236 13.01 1.48 -1.75
C THR A 236 13.53 0.33 -2.60
N ILE A 237 13.23 0.31 -3.91
CA ILE A 237 13.78 -0.69 -4.84
C ILE A 237 15.30 -0.50 -4.98
N LEU A 238 15.76 0.74 -5.15
CA LEU A 238 17.19 1.05 -5.27
C LEU A 238 17.96 0.75 -3.98
N VAL A 239 17.39 1.04 -2.80
CA VAL A 239 17.98 0.63 -1.50
C VAL A 239 18.16 -0.89 -1.42
N LYS A 240 17.16 -1.67 -1.87
CA LYS A 240 17.27 -3.13 -1.91
C LYS A 240 18.32 -3.60 -2.91
N LYS A 241 18.45 -2.94 -4.06
CA LYS A 241 19.48 -3.21 -5.08
C LYS A 241 20.88 -2.92 -4.52
N ALA A 242 21.08 -1.74 -3.91
CA ALA A 242 22.33 -1.35 -3.28
C ALA A 242 22.75 -2.32 -2.19
N ARG A 243 21.83 -2.73 -1.30
CA ARG A 243 22.11 -3.73 -0.27
C ARG A 243 22.55 -5.07 -0.83
N ARG A 244 21.95 -5.54 -1.93
CA ARG A 244 22.36 -6.79 -2.61
C ARG A 244 23.76 -6.63 -3.24
N LEU A 245 24.04 -5.50 -3.86
CA LEU A 245 25.35 -5.23 -4.46
C LEU A 245 26.45 -5.14 -3.39
N ARG A 246 26.20 -4.51 -2.23
CA ARG A 246 27.13 -4.53 -1.09
C ARG A 246 27.50 -5.95 -0.67
N GLN A 247 26.49 -6.82 -0.55
CA GLN A 247 26.69 -8.20 -0.12
C GLN A 247 27.47 -9.04 -1.15
N ASN A 248 27.21 -8.83 -2.45
CA ASN A 248 27.83 -9.62 -3.51
C ASN A 248 29.25 -9.15 -3.85
N THR A 249 29.50 -7.83 -3.80
CA THR A 249 30.79 -7.24 -4.20
C THR A 249 31.74 -7.03 -3.02
N GLY A 250 31.22 -7.05 -1.78
CA GLY A 250 31.96 -6.63 -0.59
C GLY A 250 32.23 -5.12 -0.52
N ASN A 251 31.75 -4.33 -1.48
CA ASN A 251 31.93 -2.89 -1.52
C ASN A 251 30.82 -2.20 -0.71
N TRP A 252 31.17 -1.78 0.51
CA TRP A 252 30.26 -1.07 1.42
C TRP A 252 30.02 0.40 1.06
N ALA A 253 30.79 0.96 0.11
CA ALA A 253 30.57 2.32 -0.35
C ALA A 253 29.29 2.45 -1.18
N LEU A 254 28.82 1.38 -1.82
CA LEU A 254 27.62 1.40 -2.66
C LEU A 254 26.37 1.75 -1.86
N HIS A 255 25.63 2.79 -2.20
CA HIS A 255 24.39 3.18 -1.52
C HIS A 255 23.38 3.79 -2.47
N ALA A 256 22.10 3.80 -2.11
CA ALA A 256 21.09 4.54 -2.87
C ALA A 256 21.06 5.99 -2.41
N GLU A 257 20.75 6.94 -3.31
CA GLU A 257 20.61 8.37 -2.99
C GLU A 257 19.65 8.63 -1.83
N TRP A 258 18.60 7.81 -1.70
CA TRP A 258 17.65 7.87 -0.60
C TRP A 258 18.25 7.58 0.79
N GLU A 259 19.37 6.84 0.86
CA GLU A 259 20.07 6.58 2.13
C GLU A 259 20.87 7.79 2.62
N GLU A 260 21.23 8.73 1.73
CA GLU A 260 21.90 9.98 2.11
C GLU A 260 20.91 11.02 2.64
N SER A 261 19.65 10.91 2.26
CA SER A 261 18.58 11.78 2.74
C SER A 261 18.22 11.42 4.17
N THR A 262 18.59 12.27 5.15
CA THR A 262 18.13 12.14 6.54
C THR A 262 16.66 12.55 6.64
N VAL A 263 15.76 11.69 6.14
CA VAL A 263 14.33 11.98 6.16
C VAL A 263 13.82 11.78 7.58
N SER A 264 13.83 12.87 8.36
CA SER A 264 13.23 12.87 9.69
C SER A 264 11.72 12.72 9.56
N VAL A 265 11.15 11.67 10.17
CA VAL A 265 9.69 11.48 10.29
C VAL A 265 9.01 12.74 10.86
N LYS A 266 9.70 13.48 11.73
CA LYS A 266 9.24 14.77 12.26
C LYS A 266 9.15 15.86 11.19
N ALA A 267 10.15 15.95 10.30
CA ALA A 267 10.12 16.90 9.19
C ALA A 267 9.02 16.58 8.17
N LEU A 268 8.76 15.29 7.92
CA LEU A 268 7.64 14.84 7.10
C LEU A 268 6.28 15.14 7.74
N ALA A 269 6.12 14.84 9.03
CA ALA A 269 4.87 15.14 9.76
C ALA A 269 4.57 16.65 9.76
N ILE A 270 5.59 17.50 9.89
CA ILE A 270 5.43 18.96 9.78
C ILE A 270 5.07 19.36 8.33
N LYS A 271 5.77 18.80 7.33
CA LYS A 271 5.54 19.14 5.91
C LYS A 271 4.15 18.72 5.42
N PHE A 272 3.65 17.57 5.85
CA PHE A 272 2.37 17.00 5.41
C PHE A 272 1.19 17.29 6.34
N GLY A 273 1.43 17.55 7.62
CA GLY A 273 0.38 17.89 8.59
C GLY A 273 0.16 19.39 8.78
N LEU A 274 1.23 20.17 9.00
CA LEU A 274 1.10 21.59 9.33
C LEU A 274 0.88 22.47 8.09
N ARG A 275 1.48 22.14 6.94
CA ARG A 275 1.32 22.99 5.73
C ARG A 275 -0.10 23.04 5.19
N PRO A 276 -0.84 21.91 5.05
CA PRO A 276 -2.23 21.97 4.62
C PRO A 276 -3.12 22.75 5.59
N LEU A 277 -2.89 22.63 6.91
CA LEU A 277 -3.61 23.40 7.93
C LEU A 277 -3.26 24.88 7.92
N GLN A 278 -2.04 25.25 7.53
CA GLN A 278 -1.61 26.65 7.35
C GLN A 278 -2.14 27.28 6.05
N MET A 279 -2.59 26.47 5.08
CA MET A 279 -3.17 26.93 3.81
C MET A 279 -4.70 27.09 3.87
N LEU A 280 -5.33 26.65 4.97
CA LEU A 280 -6.73 26.91 5.31
C LEU A 280 -6.85 28.25 6.05
#